data_AF-A0A1C6CU27-F1
#
_entry.id   AF-A0A1C6CU27-F1
#
_cell.length_a   1.000
_cell.length_b   1.000
_cell.length_c   1.000
_cell.angle_alpha   90.00
_cell.angle_beta   90.00
_cell.angle_gamma   90.00
#
_symmetry.space_group_name_H-M   'P 1'
#
loop_
_entity.id
_entity.type
_entity.pdbx_description
1 polymer ?
#
loop_
_entity_poly.entity_id
_entity_poly.type
_entity_poly.pdbx_seq_one_letter_code
_entity_poly.pdbx_strand_id
1 'polypeptide(L)'
;MNISEFFRITPNNIVQCVNYIVTLKTLKSVKFLDEGFDNPDNFDLTLEYFLDEEEVNGFKTNYVDKHKLLSVQNVEELDNPYKWAEGIVLRTDDPYTELAEIVKYGSKEAYEASLPEYTDEFMLDVDVRLSMLEMGITE
;
A
#
# COMPACT_ATOMS: atom_id res chain seq x y z
N MET A 1 4.49 -8.19 9.80
CA MET A 1 3.48 -8.06 8.74
C MET A 1 4.12 -7.23 7.65
N ASN A 2 4.15 -7.72 6.41
CA ASN A 2 4.75 -6.96 5.32
C ASN A 2 3.69 -6.01 4.78
N ILE A 3 3.77 -4.73 5.17
CA ILE A 3 2.77 -3.74 4.79
C ILE A 3 2.71 -3.52 3.28
N SER A 4 3.77 -3.86 2.53
CA SER A 4 3.83 -3.71 1.08
C SER A 4 2.77 -4.53 0.33
N GLU A 5 2.16 -5.53 0.97
CA GLU A 5 1.06 -6.33 0.40
C GLU A 5 -0.27 -5.57 0.41
N PHE A 6 -0.39 -4.54 1.26
CA PHE A 6 -1.62 -3.74 1.45
C PHE A 6 -1.60 -2.42 0.69
N PHE A 7 -0.46 -2.04 0.12
CA PHE A 7 -0.27 -0.74 -0.49
C PHE A 7 0.50 -0.82 -1.81
N ARG A 8 0.11 0.03 -2.75
CA ARG A 8 0.90 0.41 -3.92
C ARG A 8 1.22 1.90 -3.79
N ILE A 9 2.45 2.27 -4.11
CA ILE A 9 2.88 3.67 -4.06
C ILE A 9 3.03 4.17 -5.49
N THR A 10 2.33 5.24 -5.82
CA THR A 10 2.43 5.87 -7.14
C THR A 10 3.79 6.56 -7.32
N PRO A 11 4.20 6.88 -8.56
CA PRO A 11 5.42 7.67 -8.80
C PRO A 11 5.42 9.05 -8.12
N ASN A 12 4.25 9.56 -7.74
CA ASN A 12 4.10 10.83 -7.03
C ASN A 12 4.04 10.64 -5.49
N ASN A 13 4.50 9.50 -4.98
CA ASN A 13 4.51 9.16 -3.55
C ASN A 13 3.12 9.16 -2.89
N ILE A 14 2.07 8.91 -3.66
CA ILE A 14 0.69 8.77 -3.16
C ILE A 14 0.44 7.30 -2.83
N VAL A 15 -0.02 7.04 -1.62
CA VAL A 15 -0.44 5.72 -1.14
C VAL A 15 -1.77 5.32 -1.77
N GLN A 16 -1.82 4.11 -2.32
CA GLN A 16 -3.04 3.45 -2.80
C GLN A 16 -3.19 2.11 -2.10
N CYS A 17 -4.34 1.86 -1.52
CA CYS A 17 -4.69 0.63 -0.84
C CYS A 17 -5.04 -0.45 -1.84
N VAL A 18 -4.45 -1.61 -1.65
CA VAL A 18 -4.85 -2.84 -2.33
C VAL A 18 -6.15 -3.32 -1.69
N ASN A 19 -7.16 -3.60 -2.52
CA ASN A 19 -8.47 -4.05 -2.06
C ASN A 19 -8.86 -5.42 -2.61
N TYR A 20 -8.12 -5.99 -3.56
CA TYR A 20 -8.43 -7.31 -4.11
C TYR A 20 -7.19 -8.18 -4.24
N ILE A 21 -7.35 -9.46 -3.91
CA ILE A 21 -6.39 -10.52 -4.22
C ILE A 21 -7.03 -11.47 -5.23
N VAL A 22 -6.26 -11.81 -6.26
CA VAL A 22 -6.63 -12.84 -7.23
C VAL A 22 -5.64 -13.99 -7.12
N THR A 23 -6.16 -15.18 -6.88
CA THR A 23 -5.38 -16.41 -6.88
C THR A 23 -5.40 -17.03 -8.26
N LEU A 24 -4.22 -17.25 -8.83
CA LEU A 24 -4.03 -17.76 -10.18
C LEU A 24 -3.38 -19.13 -10.15
N LYS A 25 -3.88 -20.03 -10.99
CA LYS A 25 -3.19 -21.28 -11.30
C LYS A 25 -2.27 -21.07 -12.49
N THR A 26 -0.97 -21.09 -12.24
CA THR A 26 0.07 -20.90 -13.26
C THR A 26 0.82 -22.21 -13.50
N LEU A 27 1.32 -22.38 -14.72
CA LEU A 27 2.19 -23.51 -15.05
C LEU A 27 3.60 -23.23 -14.53
N LYS A 28 4.19 -24.16 -13.77
CA LYS A 28 5.55 -24.02 -13.21
C LYS A 28 6.62 -23.81 -14.27
N SER A 29 6.43 -24.44 -15.43
CA SER A 29 7.39 -24.41 -16.54
C SER A 29 6.70 -24.68 -17.85
N VAL A 30 7.17 -23.99 -18.90
CA VAL A 30 6.70 -24.14 -20.28
C VAL A 30 6.81 -25.58 -20.78
N LYS A 31 7.74 -26.37 -20.23
CA LYS A 31 7.93 -27.79 -20.60
C LYS A 31 6.70 -28.66 -20.29
N PHE A 32 5.92 -28.26 -19.29
CA PHE A 32 4.72 -29.00 -18.89
C PHE A 32 3.48 -28.70 -19.77
N LEU A 33 3.60 -27.83 -20.79
CA LEU A 33 2.50 -27.55 -21.70
C LEU A 33 2.07 -28.80 -22.48
N ASP A 34 3.03 -29.64 -22.85
CA ASP A 34 2.81 -30.81 -23.69
C ASP A 34 2.54 -32.10 -22.88
N GLU A 35 2.73 -32.05 -21.55
CA GLU A 35 2.60 -33.20 -20.65
C GLU A 35 1.16 -33.42 -20.13
N GLY A 36 0.21 -32.57 -20.54
CA GLY A 36 -1.19 -32.62 -20.11
C GLY A 36 -1.45 -31.90 -18.78
N PHE A 37 -2.69 -31.46 -18.57
CA PHE A 37 -3.06 -30.58 -17.44
C PHE A 37 -3.49 -31.33 -16.16
N ASP A 38 -3.33 -32.66 -16.13
CA ASP A 38 -3.87 -33.52 -15.08
C ASP A 38 -2.93 -33.66 -13.87
N ASN A 39 -1.64 -33.34 -14.01
CA ASN A 39 -0.69 -33.42 -12.91
C ASN A 39 -0.69 -32.13 -12.06
N PRO A 40 -1.22 -32.13 -10.82
CA PRO A 40 -1.23 -30.95 -9.96
C PRO A 40 0.18 -30.42 -9.66
N ASP A 41 1.21 -31.28 -9.68
CA ASP A 41 2.59 -30.87 -9.40
C ASP A 41 3.18 -29.96 -10.48
N ASN A 42 2.57 -29.89 -11.67
CA ASN A 42 3.01 -29.05 -12.78
C ASN A 42 2.59 -27.57 -12.62
N PHE A 43 1.83 -27.25 -11.56
CA PHE A 43 1.24 -25.93 -11.35
C PHE A 43 1.63 -25.31 -10.01
N ASP A 44 1.63 -23.99 -9.99
CA ASP A 44 1.72 -23.18 -8.78
C ASP A 44 0.46 -22.33 -8.60
N LEU A 45 0.22 -21.96 -7.35
CA LEU A 45 -0.73 -20.91 -6.99
C LEU A 45 0.06 -19.62 -6.80
N THR A 46 -0.29 -18.61 -7.59
CA THR A 46 0.31 -17.27 -7.55
C THR A 46 -0.74 -16.26 -7.13
N LEU A 47 -0.35 -15.26 -6.35
CA LEU A 47 -1.23 -14.21 -5.85
C LEU A 47 -0.91 -12.92 -6.58
N GLU A 48 -1.96 -12.29 -7.12
CA GLU A 48 -1.89 -10.97 -7.73
C GLU A 48 -2.75 -9.98 -6.94
N TYR A 49 -2.27 -8.75 -6.80
CA TYR A 49 -2.83 -7.73 -5.90
C TYR A 49 -3.33 -6.53 -6.71
N PHE A 50 -4.59 -6.16 -6.52
CA PHE A 50 -5.27 -5.12 -7.30
C PHE A 50 -5.91 -4.06 -6.43
N LEU A 51 -5.97 -2.84 -6.96
CA LEU A 51 -6.52 -1.69 -6.26
C LEU A 51 -8.05 -1.71 -6.23
N ASP A 52 -8.68 -2.13 -7.33
CA ASP A 52 -10.12 -2.11 -7.51
C ASP A 52 -10.63 -3.24 -8.42
N GLU A 53 -11.96 -3.35 -8.51
CA GLU A 53 -12.60 -4.36 -9.35
C GLU A 53 -12.37 -4.12 -10.85
N GLU A 54 -12.12 -2.87 -11.27
CA GLU A 54 -11.85 -2.51 -12.66
C GLU A 54 -10.50 -3.09 -13.12
N GLU A 55 -9.45 -2.95 -12.30
CA GLU A 55 -8.14 -3.58 -12.54
C GLU A 55 -8.27 -5.11 -12.62
N VAL A 56 -9.04 -5.72 -11.70
CA VAL A 56 -9.29 -7.18 -11.71
C VAL A 56 -9.99 -7.61 -13.01
N ASN A 57 -11.02 -6.88 -13.42
CA ASN A 57 -11.77 -7.19 -14.64
C ASN A 57 -10.93 -6.97 -15.90
N GLY A 58 -10.12 -5.92 -15.93
CA GLY A 58 -9.14 -5.67 -16.98
C GLY A 58 -8.10 -6.79 -17.09
N PHE A 59 -7.62 -7.29 -15.95
CA PHE A 59 -6.67 -8.41 -15.88
C PHE A 59 -7.27 -9.71 -16.41
N LYS A 60 -8.48 -10.08 -15.97
CA LYS A 60 -9.21 -11.26 -16.45
C LYS A 60 -9.40 -11.23 -17.97
N THR A 61 -9.79 -10.08 -18.52
CA THR A 61 -10.11 -9.94 -19.93
C THR A 61 -8.88 -9.93 -20.84
N ASN A 62 -7.77 -9.34 -20.40
CA ASN A 62 -6.60 -9.12 -21.26
C ASN A 62 -5.47 -10.13 -21.08
N TYR A 63 -5.28 -10.66 -19.87
CA TYR A 63 -4.06 -11.39 -19.50
C TYR A 63 -4.29 -12.89 -19.35
N VAL A 64 -5.41 -13.28 -18.76
CA VAL A 64 -5.74 -14.70 -18.52
C VAL A 64 -5.95 -15.46 -19.85
N ASP A 65 -6.56 -14.83 -20.85
CA ASP A 65 -6.85 -15.49 -22.14
C ASP A 65 -5.65 -15.60 -23.10
N LYS A 66 -4.56 -14.84 -22.91
CA LYS A 66 -3.49 -14.71 -23.92
C LYS A 66 -2.15 -15.35 -23.57
N HIS A 67 -1.82 -15.56 -22.29
CA HIS A 67 -0.48 -16.01 -21.90
C HIS A 67 -0.49 -16.98 -20.72
N LYS A 68 -0.37 -18.30 -20.97
CA LYS A 68 0.12 -19.34 -20.03
C LYS A 68 -0.54 -19.44 -18.63
N LEU A 69 -1.56 -18.65 -18.34
CA LEU A 69 -2.42 -18.73 -17.17
C LEU A 69 -3.54 -19.71 -17.47
N LEU A 70 -3.73 -20.71 -16.60
CA LEU A 70 -4.71 -21.75 -16.87
C LEU A 70 -6.10 -21.36 -16.41
N SER A 71 -6.20 -20.57 -15.34
CA SER A 71 -7.46 -20.05 -14.82
C SER A 71 -7.25 -19.23 -13.55
N VAL A 72 -8.16 -18.27 -13.35
CA VAL A 72 -8.41 -17.66 -12.05
C VAL A 72 -9.07 -18.69 -11.15
N GLN A 73 -8.51 -18.91 -9.96
CA GLN A 73 -9.05 -19.85 -8.96
C GLN A 73 -9.99 -19.14 -7.99
N ASN A 74 -9.58 -17.95 -7.53
CA ASN A 74 -10.33 -17.18 -6.56
C ASN A 74 -10.13 -15.68 -6.79
N VAL A 75 -11.14 -14.90 -6.42
CA VAL A 75 -11.05 -13.44 -6.28
C VAL A 75 -11.62 -13.10 -4.92
N GLU A 76 -10.81 -12.45 -4.10
CA GLU A 76 -11.15 -12.08 -2.74
C GLU A 76 -11.04 -10.58 -2.57
N GLU A 77 -12.08 -9.96 -2.03
CA GLU A 77 -12.02 -8.57 -1.56
C GLU A 77 -11.34 -8.56 -0.20
N LEU A 78 -10.23 -7.82 -0.11
CA LEU A 78 -9.49 -7.65 1.12
C LEU A 78 -10.19 -6.65 2.04
N ASP A 79 -10.41 -7.08 3.28
CA ASP A 79 -10.68 -6.16 4.37
C ASP A 79 -9.38 -5.50 4.83
N ASN A 80 -8.91 -4.53 4.04
CA ASN A 80 -7.66 -3.81 4.31
C ASN A 80 -7.83 -2.93 5.56
N PRO A 81 -7.12 -3.21 6.68
CA PRO A 81 -7.28 -2.47 7.93
C PRO A 81 -6.70 -1.05 7.84
N TYR A 82 -6.01 -0.71 6.75
CA TYR A 82 -5.34 0.56 6.54
C TYR A 82 -6.01 1.43 5.47
N LYS A 83 -7.30 1.22 5.18
CA LYS A 83 -8.07 2.08 4.26
C LYS A 83 -7.99 3.58 4.58
N TRP A 84 -7.72 3.93 5.83
CA TRP A 84 -7.51 5.33 6.26
C TRP A 84 -6.25 5.97 5.66
N ALA A 85 -5.29 5.17 5.19
CA ALA A 85 -4.04 5.65 4.62
C ALA A 85 -4.12 5.93 3.11
N GLU A 86 -5.24 5.62 2.46
CA GLU A 86 -5.50 5.94 1.05
C GLU A 86 -5.28 7.43 0.79
N GLY A 87 -4.52 7.77 -0.25
CA GLY A 87 -4.29 9.15 -0.67
C GLY A 87 -3.27 9.92 0.17
N ILE A 88 -2.65 9.31 1.18
CA ILE A 88 -1.53 9.92 1.91
C ILE A 88 -0.40 10.21 0.92
N VAL A 89 0.00 11.48 0.85
CA VAL A 89 1.21 11.93 0.15
C VAL A 89 2.41 11.77 1.09
N LEU A 90 3.36 10.94 0.70
CA LEU A 90 4.61 10.68 1.40
C LEU A 90 5.69 11.67 0.94
N ARG A 91 6.56 12.07 1.86
CA ARG A 91 7.53 13.15 1.64
C ARG A 91 8.94 12.63 1.32
N THR A 92 9.21 11.37 1.61
CA THR A 92 10.56 10.80 1.57
C THR A 92 10.84 10.05 0.25
N ASP A 93 12.14 9.86 -0.01
CA ASP A 93 12.64 9.02 -1.10
C ASP A 93 12.55 7.51 -0.77
N ASP A 94 12.22 7.16 0.48
CA ASP A 94 11.94 5.79 0.93
C ASP A 94 10.50 5.65 1.46
N PRO A 95 9.52 5.62 0.53
CA PRO A 95 8.11 5.81 0.88
C PRO A 95 7.53 4.61 1.65
N TYR A 96 8.07 3.40 1.49
CA TYR A 96 7.61 2.24 2.25
C TYR A 96 8.05 2.30 3.72
N THR A 97 9.24 2.84 3.99
CA THR A 97 9.70 3.05 5.36
C THR A 97 8.88 4.13 6.06
N GLU A 98 8.65 5.27 5.41
CA GLU A 98 7.79 6.34 5.94
C GLU A 98 6.37 5.84 6.22
N LEU A 99 5.77 5.09 5.29
CA LEU A 99 4.44 4.52 5.48
C LEU A 99 4.40 3.55 6.65
N ALA A 100 5.45 2.76 6.88
CA ALA A 100 5.52 1.86 8.03
C ALA A 100 5.53 2.63 9.36
N GLU A 101 6.21 3.77 9.40
CA GLU A 101 6.19 4.65 10.58
C GLU A 101 4.82 5.28 10.79
N ILE A 102 4.20 5.81 9.73
CA ILE A 102 2.84 6.37 9.79
C ILE A 102 1.84 5.34 10.32
N VAL A 103 1.90 4.09 9.82
CA VAL A 103 1.08 2.99 10.30
C VAL A 103 1.34 2.67 11.77
N LYS A 104 2.59 2.76 12.23
CA LYS A 104 2.97 2.54 13.64
C LYS A 104 2.40 3.62 14.56
N TYR A 105 2.33 4.87 14.11
CA TYR A 105 1.69 5.97 14.85
C TYR A 105 0.15 5.96 14.73
N GLY A 106 -0.39 5.28 13.71
CA GLY A 106 -1.82 5.09 13.49
C GLY A 106 -2.52 6.25 12.78
N SER A 107 -1.83 7.36 12.52
CA SER A 107 -2.30 8.44 11.66
C SER A 107 -1.12 9.27 11.13
N LYS A 108 -1.35 10.02 10.04
CA LYS A 108 -0.35 10.92 9.48
C LYS A 108 -0.03 12.07 10.44
N GLU A 109 -1.04 12.62 11.09
CA GLU A 109 -0.91 13.74 12.04
C GLU A 109 -0.08 13.33 13.27
N ALA A 110 -0.31 12.12 13.79
CA ALA A 110 0.48 11.58 14.90
C ALA A 110 1.94 11.34 14.52
N TYR A 111 2.20 10.88 13.28
CA TYR A 111 3.54 10.78 12.75
C TYR A 111 4.20 12.15 12.59
N GLU A 112 3.53 13.12 11.96
CA GLU A 112 4.07 14.47 11.76
C GLU A 112 4.34 15.18 13.10
N ALA A 113 3.47 15.00 14.11
CA ALA A 113 3.67 15.53 15.45
C ALA A 113 4.85 14.87 16.21
N SER A 114 5.27 13.68 15.78
CA SER A 114 6.46 13.01 16.34
C SER A 114 7.76 13.51 15.70
N LEU A 115 7.69 14.22 14.57
CA LEU A 115 8.87 14.73 13.88
C LEU A 115 9.50 15.88 14.68
N PRO A 116 10.84 15.93 14.78
CA PRO A 116 11.54 17.00 15.49
C PRO A 116 11.16 18.41 15.00
N GLU A 117 10.89 18.56 13.71
CA GLU A 117 10.53 19.83 13.07
C GLU A 117 9.22 20.41 13.62
N TYR A 118 8.23 19.55 13.90
CA TYR A 118 6.97 19.97 14.51
C TYR A 118 7.15 20.34 15.98
N THR A 119 8.04 19.64 16.70
CA THR A 119 8.38 20.01 18.07
C THR A 119 9.13 21.34 18.14
N ASP A 120 10.00 21.64 17.18
CA ASP A 120 10.72 22.91 17.11
C ASP A 120 9.78 24.09 16.79
N GLU A 121 8.84 23.91 15.86
CA GLU A 121 7.82 24.94 15.55
C GLU A 121 6.88 25.20 16.74
N PHE A 122 6.47 24.15 17.45
CA PHE A 122 5.69 24.30 18.68
C PHE A 122 6.47 25.01 19.78
N MET A 123 7.75 24.69 19.97
CA MET A 123 8.60 25.33 20.97
C MET A 123 8.87 26.80 20.62
N LEU A 124 9.04 27.13 19.34
CA LEU A 124 9.13 28.52 18.86
C LEU A 124 7.85 29.31 19.14
N ASP A 125 6.67 28.74 18.88
CA ASP A 125 5.38 29.39 19.18
C ASP A 125 5.18 29.59 20.69
N VAL A 126 5.56 28.61 21.51
CA VAL A 126 5.54 28.73 22.99
C VAL A 126 6.48 29.82 23.47
N ASP A 127 7.72 29.87 22.99
CA ASP A 127 8.71 30.88 23.37
C ASP A 127 8.27 32.29 22.96
N VAL A 128 7.65 32.43 21.78
CA VAL A 128 7.07 33.71 21.31
C VAL A 128 5.92 34.13 22.21
N ARG A 129 4.97 33.24 22.52
CA ARG A 129 3.84 33.55 23.40
C ARG A 129 4.30 33.89 24.82
N LEU A 130 5.30 33.17 25.34
CA LEU A 130 5.89 33.46 26.63
C LEU A 130 6.57 34.84 26.63
N SER A 131 7.32 35.17 25.58
CA SER A 131 7.96 36.47 25.41
C SER A 131 6.94 37.61 25.31
N MET A 132 5.83 37.41 24.60
CA MET A 132 4.73 38.40 24.52
C MET A 132 4.09 38.64 25.88
N LEU A 133 3.84 37.57 26.65
CA LEU A 133 3.32 37.66 28.02
C LEU A 133 4.29 38.39 28.96
N GLU A 134 5.59 38.09 28.90
CA GLU A 134 6.63 38.76 29.69
C GLU A 134 6.76 40.25 29.35
N MET A 135 6.53 40.63 28.09
CA MET A 135 6.48 42.02 27.65
C MET A 135 5.13 42.72 27.92
N GLY A 136 4.16 42.01 28.51
CA GLY A 136 2.82 42.54 28.78
C GLY A 136 1.98 42.81 27.53
N ILE A 137 2.32 42.19 26.40
CA ILE A 137 1.58 42.27 25.14
C ILE A 137 0.55 41.14 25.15
N THR A 138 -0.71 41.49 25.36
CA THR A 138 -1.84 40.58 25.16
C THR A 138 -2.45 40.85 23.78
N GLU A 139 -3.01 39.82 23.13
CA GLU A 139 -3.84 39.99 21.92
C GLU A 139 -4.92 41.07 22.08
#